data_AF-A0A538AWF8-F1
#
_entry.id   AF-A0A538AWF8-F1
#
_cell.length_a   1.000
_cell.length_b   1.000
_cell.length_c   1.000
_cell.angle_alpha   90.00
_cell.angle_beta   90.00
_cell.angle_gamma   90.00
#
_symmetry.space_group_name_H-M   'P 1'
#
loop_
_entity.id
_entity.type
_entity.pdbx_description
1 polymer ?
#
loop_
_entity_poly.entity_id
_entity_poly.type
_entity_poly.pdbx_seq_one_letter_code
_entity_poly.pdbx_strand_id
1 'polypeptide(L)'
;MTGLLRGPTLWFTERTLVSRFITESSLGRRVVDRFVAGDDLEAGMAAARSLHTLGIRAMLDHLGENVESAAQAAAATDGYVQALKRIQETPDIDCNISVKLTQLGLDVSTEMCAENMERVLQTAKSADRALLVMIDMEARQYVDPTLHMYLGLRDRYPNVGVCLQAYLRRTRDDAHRIGGPGVIIRVAKGAYLEPPGVAFRTRREVRRSFAAITASLLARGSVVHVATHDPALIQGAQRFIRNRSISNRRYEFQMLYGIRRDLQQALVREGEPVRVYIPYGTHWYPYLTRRLAERPANVWFFLSNLLARGG
;
A
#
# COMPACT_ATOMS: atom_id res chain seq x y z
N MET A 1 -1.13 23.93 6.40
CA MET A 1 -1.43 23.89 7.85
C MET A 1 -1.76 22.47 8.35
N THR A 2 -1.01 21.41 7.98
CA THR A 2 -1.37 20.01 8.32
C THR A 2 -0.32 19.26 9.15
N GLY A 3 0.70 19.94 9.66
CA GLY A 3 1.71 19.33 10.55
C GLY A 3 1.27 19.29 12.01
N LEU A 4 0.52 20.28 12.48
CA LEU A 4 0.20 20.46 13.90
C LEU A 4 -0.87 19.49 14.45
N LEU A 5 -1.74 18.95 13.60
CA LEU A 5 -2.85 18.10 14.07
C LEU A 5 -2.53 16.60 14.04
N ARG A 6 -1.48 16.16 13.34
CA ARG A 6 -1.20 14.73 13.11
C ARG A 6 -0.74 14.01 14.40
N GLY A 7 0.07 14.67 15.21
CA GLY A 7 0.52 14.17 16.52
C GLY A 7 -0.64 14.05 17.53
N PRO A 8 -1.40 15.14 17.77
CA PRO A 8 -2.58 15.11 18.64
C PRO A 8 -3.65 14.09 18.22
N THR A 9 -3.86 13.87 16.92
CA THR A 9 -4.83 12.87 16.43
C THR A 9 -4.39 11.43 16.67
N LEU A 10 -3.11 11.11 16.48
CA LEU A 10 -2.57 9.77 16.76
C LEU A 10 -2.69 9.46 18.26
N TRP A 11 -2.28 10.41 19.10
CA TRP A 11 -2.37 10.32 20.56
C TRP A 11 -3.81 10.14 21.08
N PHE A 12 -4.79 10.77 20.44
CA PHE A 12 -6.21 10.62 20.82
C PHE A 12 -6.80 9.27 20.38
N THR A 13 -6.45 8.79 19.18
CA THR A 13 -6.91 7.49 18.69
C THR A 13 -6.30 6.30 19.43
N GLU A 14 -5.20 6.48 20.15
CA GLU A 14 -4.62 5.42 21.00
C GLU A 14 -5.37 5.24 22.34
N ARG A 15 -6.36 6.09 22.67
CA ARG A 15 -7.17 5.93 23.89
C ARG A 15 -8.18 4.78 23.75
N THR A 16 -8.15 3.85 24.71
CA THR A 16 -8.95 2.61 24.77
C THR A 16 -10.46 2.82 24.61
N LEU A 17 -10.98 3.97 25.07
CA LEU A 17 -12.41 4.33 24.97
C LEU A 17 -12.84 4.67 23.53
N VAL A 18 -11.96 5.27 22.72
CA VAL A 18 -12.23 5.57 21.30
C VAL A 18 -12.12 4.29 20.46
N SER A 19 -11.17 3.40 20.82
CA SER A 19 -11.06 2.07 20.23
C SER A 19 -12.34 1.27 20.41
N ARG A 20 -12.83 1.13 21.65
CA ARG A 20 -14.10 0.43 21.95
C ARG A 20 -15.30 1.01 21.22
N PHE A 21 -15.44 2.34 21.15
CA PHE A 21 -16.56 2.94 20.44
C PHE A 21 -16.55 2.65 18.92
N ILE A 22 -15.37 2.67 18.29
CA ILE A 22 -15.24 2.39 16.85
C ILE A 22 -15.43 0.90 16.56
N THR A 23 -14.97 0.00 17.44
CA THR A 23 -15.08 -1.45 17.26
C THR A 23 -16.47 -2.01 17.64
N GLU A 24 -17.15 -1.41 18.61
CA GLU A 24 -18.40 -1.96 19.19
C GLU A 24 -19.67 -1.28 18.66
N SER A 25 -19.57 -0.13 17.98
CA SER A 25 -20.73 0.55 17.40
C SER A 25 -20.99 0.17 15.93
N SER A 26 -22.26 0.00 15.57
CA SER A 26 -22.70 -0.26 14.19
C SER A 26 -22.35 0.88 13.23
N LEU A 27 -22.26 2.11 13.74
CA LEU A 27 -21.84 3.29 12.97
C LEU A 27 -20.31 3.29 12.74
N GLY A 28 -19.53 2.88 13.75
CA GLY A 28 -18.08 2.70 13.65
C GLY A 28 -17.72 1.64 12.60
N ARG A 29 -18.39 0.48 12.64
CA ARG A 29 -18.24 -0.58 11.61
C ARG A 29 -18.50 -0.09 10.19
N ARG A 30 -19.56 0.69 9.94
CA ARG A 30 -19.81 1.26 8.59
C ARG A 30 -18.67 2.14 8.07
N VAL A 31 -17.92 2.80 8.96
CA VAL A 31 -16.75 3.59 8.55
C VAL A 31 -15.54 2.68 8.30
N VAL A 32 -15.39 1.60 9.07
CA VAL A 32 -14.37 0.56 8.83
C VAL A 32 -14.60 -0.10 7.47
N ASP A 33 -15.82 -0.57 7.20
CA ASP A 33 -16.24 -1.26 5.95
C ASP A 33 -16.02 -0.41 4.70
N ARG A 34 -15.92 0.92 4.87
CA ARG A 34 -15.59 1.82 3.76
C ARG A 34 -14.14 1.65 3.29
N PHE A 35 -13.21 1.38 4.20
CA PHE A 35 -11.77 1.41 3.96
C PHE A 35 -11.09 0.03 4.09
N VAL A 36 -11.79 -0.94 4.66
CA VAL A 36 -11.36 -2.34 4.86
C VAL A 36 -12.46 -3.22 4.27
N ALA A 37 -12.07 -4.25 3.50
CA ALA A 37 -13.04 -5.11 2.81
C ALA A 37 -13.82 -6.02 3.76
N GLY A 38 -13.20 -6.41 4.87
CA GLY A 38 -13.77 -7.26 5.91
C GLY A 38 -12.66 -7.97 6.69
N ASP A 39 -13.07 -8.88 7.57
CA ASP A 39 -12.16 -9.52 8.53
C ASP A 39 -11.45 -10.77 7.97
N ASP A 40 -11.81 -11.24 6.77
CA ASP A 40 -11.28 -12.46 6.17
C ASP A 40 -10.92 -12.31 4.67
N LEU A 41 -10.27 -13.35 4.15
CA LEU A 41 -9.81 -13.41 2.76
C LEU A 41 -10.97 -13.38 1.75
N GLU A 42 -12.12 -14.01 2.06
CA GLU A 42 -13.25 -14.03 1.14
C GLU A 42 -13.90 -12.65 1.00
N ALA A 43 -13.93 -11.86 2.07
CA ALA A 43 -14.33 -10.46 2.00
C ALA A 43 -13.38 -9.64 1.09
N GLY A 44 -12.06 -9.85 1.23
CA GLY A 44 -11.06 -9.28 0.33
C GLY A 44 -11.29 -9.68 -1.13
N MET A 45 -11.54 -10.96 -1.40
CA MET A 45 -11.83 -11.48 -2.74
C MET A 45 -13.17 -10.98 -3.30
N ALA A 46 -14.19 -10.80 -2.46
CA ALA A 46 -15.47 -10.22 -2.88
C ALA A 46 -15.32 -8.75 -3.29
N ALA A 47 -14.50 -7.97 -2.56
CA ALA A 47 -14.15 -6.61 -2.95
C ALA A 47 -13.35 -6.60 -4.27
N ALA A 48 -12.40 -7.53 -4.44
CA ALA A 48 -11.66 -7.67 -5.70
C ALA A 48 -12.56 -7.99 -6.89
N ARG A 49 -13.53 -8.92 -6.74
CA ARG A 49 -14.56 -9.22 -7.74
C ARG A 49 -15.38 -7.98 -8.10
N SER A 50 -15.80 -7.22 -7.09
CA SER A 50 -16.59 -6.00 -7.30
C SER A 50 -15.81 -4.90 -8.02
N LEU A 51 -14.49 -4.84 -7.85
CA LEU A 51 -13.62 -3.92 -8.59
C LEU A 51 -13.38 -4.39 -10.02
N HIS A 52 -13.24 -5.71 -10.22
CA HIS A 52 -13.06 -6.30 -11.54
C HIS A 52 -14.21 -5.96 -12.50
N THR A 53 -15.47 -6.00 -12.02
CA THR A 53 -16.64 -5.61 -12.83
C THR A 53 -16.64 -4.13 -13.24
N LEU A 54 -15.85 -3.30 -12.55
CA LEU A 54 -15.65 -1.89 -12.86
C LEU A 54 -14.39 -1.64 -13.72
N GLY A 55 -13.73 -2.69 -14.21
CA GLY A 55 -12.46 -2.58 -14.94
C GLY A 55 -11.27 -2.18 -14.06
N ILE A 56 -11.37 -2.34 -12.75
CA ILE A 56 -10.33 -1.97 -11.77
C ILE A 56 -9.64 -3.24 -11.28
N ARG A 57 -8.30 -3.24 -11.31
CA ARG A 57 -7.47 -4.34 -10.79
C ARG A 57 -7.40 -4.27 -9.26
N ALA A 58 -7.05 -5.37 -8.61
CA ALA A 58 -6.98 -5.47 -7.15
C ALA A 58 -5.56 -5.75 -6.64
N MET A 59 -5.26 -5.30 -5.42
CA MET A 59 -4.14 -5.79 -4.62
C MET A 59 -4.62 -6.03 -3.20
N LEU A 60 -4.56 -7.27 -2.72
CA LEU A 60 -4.90 -7.61 -1.35
C LEU A 60 -3.75 -7.25 -0.39
N ASP A 61 -4.10 -6.74 0.78
CA ASP A 61 -3.20 -6.47 1.90
C ASP A 61 -3.78 -7.14 3.15
N HIS A 62 -3.10 -8.19 3.62
CA HIS A 62 -3.46 -8.85 4.87
C HIS A 62 -3.00 -7.98 6.03
N LEU A 63 -3.95 -7.49 6.83
CA LEU A 63 -3.68 -6.54 7.89
C LEU A 63 -2.96 -7.21 9.08
N GLY A 64 -1.85 -6.59 9.47
CA GLY A 64 -0.94 -6.96 10.54
C GLY A 64 0.37 -6.18 10.38
N GLU A 65 1.19 -6.01 11.41
CA GLU A 65 2.56 -5.48 11.34
C GLU A 65 3.33 -6.03 12.56
N ASN A 66 4.67 -6.07 12.50
CA ASN A 66 5.54 -6.35 13.64
C ASN A 66 5.17 -7.61 14.45
N VAL A 67 5.31 -8.78 13.82
CA VAL A 67 5.15 -10.04 14.56
C VAL A 67 6.30 -10.21 15.56
N GLU A 68 5.98 -10.75 16.74
CA GLU A 68 6.91 -10.86 17.87
C GLU A 68 7.49 -12.27 18.02
N SER A 69 7.03 -13.24 17.22
CA SER A 69 7.51 -14.63 17.30
C SER A 69 7.54 -15.32 15.94
N ALA A 70 8.37 -16.38 15.85
CA ALA A 70 8.43 -17.24 14.67
C ALA A 70 7.07 -17.89 14.33
N ALA A 71 6.28 -18.26 15.34
CA ALA A 71 4.95 -18.83 15.14
C ALA A 71 3.98 -17.83 14.50
N GLN A 72 4.01 -16.56 14.94
CA GLN A 72 3.21 -15.50 14.33
C GLN A 72 3.67 -15.20 12.89
N ALA A 73 4.98 -15.17 12.64
CA ALA A 73 5.53 -14.99 11.29
C ALA A 73 5.10 -16.12 10.34
N ALA A 74 5.13 -17.37 10.81
CA ALA A 74 4.68 -18.53 10.06
C ALA A 74 3.17 -18.44 9.74
N ALA A 75 2.34 -18.09 10.73
CA ALA A 75 0.90 -17.91 10.53
C ALA A 75 0.58 -16.79 9.51
N ALA A 76 1.29 -15.65 9.59
CA ALA A 76 1.14 -14.58 8.61
C ALA A 76 1.55 -15.03 7.20
N THR A 77 2.67 -15.75 7.09
CA THR A 77 3.16 -16.35 5.83
C THR A 77 2.13 -17.29 5.23
N ASP A 78 1.54 -18.17 6.03
CA ASP A 78 0.50 -19.10 5.59
C ASP A 78 -0.74 -18.34 5.10
N GLY A 79 -1.12 -17.23 5.75
CA GLY A 79 -2.17 -16.34 5.28
C GLY A 79 -1.90 -15.75 3.88
N TYR A 80 -0.67 -15.30 3.61
CA TYR A 80 -0.28 -14.84 2.26
C TYR A 80 -0.28 -15.97 1.23
N VAL A 81 0.20 -17.16 1.59
CA VAL A 81 0.17 -18.35 0.72
C VAL A 81 -1.26 -18.74 0.37
N GLN A 82 -2.18 -18.73 1.34
CA GLN A 82 -3.59 -18.98 1.13
C GLN A 82 -4.22 -17.93 0.20
N ALA A 83 -3.92 -16.64 0.41
CA ALA A 83 -4.39 -15.57 -0.46
C ALA A 83 -3.93 -15.76 -1.93
N LEU A 84 -2.66 -16.11 -2.14
CA LEU A 84 -2.12 -16.37 -3.48
C LEU A 84 -2.80 -17.56 -4.15
N LYS A 85 -2.97 -18.69 -3.44
CA LYS A 85 -3.68 -19.87 -3.96
C LYS A 85 -5.12 -19.51 -4.34
N ARG A 86 -5.80 -18.77 -3.47
CA ARG A 86 -7.18 -18.33 -3.70
C ARG A 86 -7.31 -17.42 -4.92
N ILE A 87 -6.33 -16.54 -5.16
CA ILE A 87 -6.27 -15.70 -6.36
C ILE A 87 -6.04 -16.55 -7.62
N GLN A 88 -5.21 -17.60 -7.53
CA GLN A 88 -4.96 -18.51 -8.65
C GLN A 88 -6.22 -19.27 -9.07
N GLU A 89 -7.11 -19.59 -8.12
CA GLU A 89 -8.43 -20.18 -8.38
C GLU A 89 -9.41 -19.21 -9.06
N THR A 90 -9.06 -17.93 -9.21
CA THR A 90 -9.87 -16.90 -9.90
C THR A 90 -9.05 -16.21 -11.00
N PRO A 91 -8.73 -16.92 -12.09
CA PRO A 91 -7.82 -16.42 -13.13
C PRO A 91 -8.36 -15.20 -13.89
N ASP A 92 -9.67 -15.00 -13.90
CA ASP A 92 -10.38 -13.86 -14.49
C ASP A 92 -10.11 -12.54 -13.73
N ILE A 93 -9.81 -12.62 -12.43
CA ILE A 93 -9.55 -11.45 -11.61
C ILE A 93 -8.05 -11.12 -11.65
N ASP A 94 -7.71 -9.91 -12.11
CA ASP A 94 -6.36 -9.34 -11.97
C ASP A 94 -6.16 -8.86 -10.52
N CYS A 95 -5.72 -9.79 -9.68
CA CYS A 95 -5.46 -9.57 -8.28
C CYS A 95 -4.01 -9.95 -7.94
N ASN A 96 -3.37 -9.11 -7.13
CA ASN A 96 -2.00 -9.31 -6.63
C ASN A 96 -2.01 -9.16 -5.11
N ILE A 97 -0.86 -9.33 -4.45
CA ILE A 97 -0.74 -9.09 -3.01
C ILE A 97 0.34 -8.06 -2.68
N SER A 98 0.17 -7.44 -1.51
CA SER A 98 1.18 -6.61 -0.85
C SER A 98 1.59 -7.28 0.46
N VAL A 99 2.88 -7.27 0.77
CA VAL A 99 3.43 -7.87 2.00
C VAL A 99 4.26 -6.86 2.76
N LYS A 100 4.32 -7.01 4.09
CA LYS A 100 5.22 -6.25 4.97
C LYS A 100 6.24 -7.22 5.56
N LEU A 101 7.52 -6.88 5.52
CA LEU A 101 8.56 -7.81 5.96
C LEU A 101 8.53 -8.02 7.48
N THR A 102 8.10 -7.01 8.24
CA THR A 102 7.89 -7.17 9.69
C THR A 102 6.78 -8.17 10.02
N GLN A 103 5.81 -8.42 9.12
CA GLN A 103 4.86 -9.53 9.31
C GLN A 103 5.49 -10.90 9.01
N LEU A 104 6.48 -10.94 8.11
CA LEU A 104 7.19 -12.17 7.76
C LEU A 104 8.33 -12.48 8.75
N GLY A 105 8.49 -11.66 9.79
CA GLY A 105 9.41 -11.89 10.89
C GLY A 105 10.76 -11.16 10.75
N LEU A 106 10.82 -10.06 10.00
CA LEU A 106 12.04 -9.25 9.88
C LEU A 106 12.62 -8.80 11.25
N ASP A 107 11.75 -8.47 12.21
CA ASP A 107 12.16 -8.09 13.57
C ASP A 107 12.59 -9.30 14.43
N VAL A 108 12.31 -10.54 13.98
CA VAL A 108 12.62 -11.78 14.70
C VAL A 108 13.92 -12.41 14.18
N SER A 109 14.03 -12.61 12.85
CA SER A 109 15.24 -13.10 12.18
C SER A 109 15.19 -12.75 10.70
N THR A 110 16.29 -12.20 10.19
CA THR A 110 16.46 -11.88 8.76
C THR A 110 16.41 -13.12 7.89
N GLU A 111 16.96 -14.23 8.36
CA GLU A 111 17.01 -15.52 7.67
C GLU A 111 15.60 -16.12 7.58
N MET A 112 14.88 -16.16 8.70
CA MET A 112 13.49 -16.63 8.73
C MET A 112 12.59 -15.76 7.86
N CYS A 113 12.77 -14.43 7.89
CA CYS A 113 12.04 -13.51 7.01
C CYS A 113 12.31 -13.81 5.52
N ALA A 114 13.56 -14.14 5.16
CA ALA A 114 13.92 -14.51 3.79
C ALA A 114 13.26 -15.83 3.38
N GLU A 115 13.29 -16.85 4.23
CA GLU A 115 12.63 -18.15 4.00
C GLU A 115 11.11 -17.98 3.82
N ASN A 116 10.47 -17.20 4.69
CA ASN A 116 9.05 -16.89 4.60
C ASN A 116 8.71 -16.12 3.31
N MET A 117 9.50 -15.10 2.97
CA MET A 117 9.32 -14.36 1.72
C MET A 117 9.49 -15.27 0.50
N GLU A 118 10.45 -16.20 0.54
CA GLU A 118 10.70 -17.14 -0.55
C GLU A 118 9.52 -18.12 -0.71
N ARG A 119 8.93 -18.61 0.39
CA ARG A 119 7.68 -19.42 0.35
C ARG A 119 6.52 -18.67 -0.32
N VAL A 120 6.35 -17.38 0.00
CA VAL A 120 5.33 -16.52 -0.63
C VAL A 120 5.61 -16.37 -2.12
N LEU A 121 6.85 -16.06 -2.51
CA LEU A 121 7.23 -15.86 -3.91
C LEU A 121 7.16 -17.13 -4.75
N GLN A 122 7.54 -18.28 -4.18
CA GLN A 122 7.38 -19.58 -4.82
C GLN A 122 5.91 -19.90 -5.09
N THR A 123 5.01 -19.59 -4.15
CA THR A 123 3.56 -19.76 -4.36
C THR A 123 3.04 -18.81 -5.44
N ALA A 124 3.51 -17.55 -5.46
CA ALA A 124 3.11 -16.56 -6.46
C ALA A 124 3.60 -16.90 -7.87
N LYS A 125 4.70 -17.67 -7.97
CA LYS A 125 5.25 -18.19 -9.21
C LYS A 125 4.43 -19.41 -9.67
N SER A 126 3.43 -19.19 -10.52
CA SER A 126 2.72 -20.27 -11.22
C SER A 126 3.20 -20.42 -12.67
N ALA A 127 2.96 -21.59 -13.28
CA ALA A 127 3.30 -21.86 -14.67
C ALA A 127 2.45 -21.02 -15.66
N ASP A 128 1.20 -20.73 -15.31
CA ASP A 128 0.24 -20.07 -16.20
C ASP A 128 0.25 -18.54 -16.06
N ARG A 129 0.37 -18.03 -14.82
CA ARG A 129 0.37 -16.59 -14.53
C ARG A 129 1.11 -16.29 -13.22
N ALA A 130 2.30 -15.72 -13.32
CA ALA A 130 3.01 -15.22 -12.14
C ALA A 130 2.24 -14.04 -11.52
N LEU A 131 1.88 -14.15 -10.24
CA LEU A 131 1.24 -13.08 -9.48
C LEU A 131 2.31 -12.13 -8.94
N LEU A 132 2.05 -10.82 -8.98
CA LEU A 132 2.96 -9.85 -8.39
C LEU A 132 2.85 -9.89 -6.86
N VAL A 133 4.01 -9.96 -6.21
CA VAL A 133 4.15 -9.72 -4.77
C VAL A 133 4.86 -8.38 -4.59
N MET A 134 4.14 -7.39 -4.06
CA MET A 134 4.71 -6.08 -3.78
C MET A 134 5.20 -6.02 -2.33
N ILE A 135 6.48 -5.76 -2.11
CA ILE A 135 7.01 -5.50 -0.78
C ILE A 135 6.71 -4.04 -0.42
N ASP A 136 5.84 -3.85 0.57
CA ASP A 136 5.55 -2.53 1.11
C ASP A 136 6.74 -1.98 1.89
N MET A 137 6.91 -0.66 1.80
CA MET A 137 8.00 0.03 2.50
C MET A 137 7.47 0.59 3.81
N GLU A 138 8.06 0.10 4.90
CA GLU A 138 7.70 0.42 6.27
C GLU A 138 8.43 1.70 6.76
N ALA A 139 8.56 1.88 8.07
CA ALA A 139 9.27 3.04 8.66
C ALA A 139 10.77 3.05 8.27
N ARG A 140 11.45 4.20 8.44
CA ARG A 140 12.81 4.39 7.91
C ARG A 140 13.81 3.29 8.29
N GLN A 141 13.69 2.71 9.49
CA GLN A 141 14.63 1.70 9.99
C GLN A 141 14.60 0.42 9.15
N TYR A 142 13.49 0.18 8.44
CA TYR A 142 13.30 -0.99 7.60
C TYR A 142 13.73 -0.76 6.14
N VAL A 143 14.04 0.47 5.73
CA VAL A 143 14.37 0.75 4.32
C VAL A 143 15.56 -0.06 3.83
N ASP A 144 16.67 -0.08 4.57
CA ASP A 144 17.86 -0.83 4.15
C ASP A 144 17.64 -2.35 4.18
N PRO A 145 17.11 -2.95 5.27
CA PRO A 145 16.75 -4.37 5.26
C PRO A 145 15.79 -4.76 4.14
N THR A 146 14.76 -3.95 3.87
CA THR A 146 13.80 -4.21 2.78
C THR A 146 14.46 -4.16 1.41
N LEU A 147 15.29 -3.15 1.14
CA LEU A 147 15.99 -3.05 -0.15
C LEU A 147 17.02 -4.17 -0.32
N HIS A 148 17.71 -4.57 0.75
CA HIS A 148 18.64 -5.70 0.72
C HIS A 148 17.92 -7.01 0.38
N MET A 149 16.83 -7.31 1.09
CA MET A 149 15.96 -8.47 0.82
C MET A 149 15.45 -8.49 -0.63
N TYR A 150 14.91 -7.36 -1.09
CA TYR A 150 14.40 -7.21 -2.45
C TYR A 150 15.48 -7.49 -3.51
N LEU A 151 16.67 -6.91 -3.35
CA LEU A 151 17.77 -7.09 -4.30
C LEU A 151 18.25 -8.54 -4.36
N GLY A 152 18.25 -9.27 -3.24
CA GLY A 152 18.61 -10.70 -3.21
C GLY A 152 17.58 -11.64 -3.84
N LEU A 153 16.32 -11.20 -4.00
CA LEU A 153 15.22 -12.01 -4.50
C LEU A 153 14.85 -11.73 -5.96
N ARG A 154 14.99 -10.48 -6.42
CA ARG A 154 14.41 -10.01 -7.70
C ARG A 154 14.91 -10.75 -8.95
N ASP A 155 16.14 -11.26 -8.93
CA ASP A 155 16.71 -11.96 -10.09
C ASP A 155 16.12 -13.38 -10.23
N ARG A 156 15.76 -14.01 -9.10
CA ARG A 156 15.10 -15.33 -9.05
C ARG A 156 13.58 -15.23 -9.22
N TYR A 157 13.01 -14.09 -8.82
CA TYR A 157 11.57 -13.83 -8.79
C TYR A 157 11.24 -12.50 -9.51
N PRO A 158 11.13 -12.47 -10.85
CA PRO A 158 10.87 -11.24 -11.60
C PRO A 158 9.48 -10.62 -11.31
N ASN A 159 8.59 -11.37 -10.67
CA ASN A 159 7.28 -10.95 -10.20
C ASN A 159 7.30 -10.31 -8.80
N VAL A 160 8.47 -9.95 -8.26
CA VAL A 160 8.57 -9.17 -7.02
C VAL A 160 8.76 -7.69 -7.32
N GLY A 161 8.01 -6.84 -6.62
CA GLY A 161 8.17 -5.38 -6.65
C GLY A 161 8.52 -4.82 -5.28
N VAL A 162 8.98 -3.58 -5.24
CA VAL A 162 9.23 -2.87 -3.98
C VAL A 162 8.66 -1.46 -4.00
N CYS A 163 8.18 -1.00 -2.85
CA CYS A 163 7.70 0.36 -2.66
C CYS A 163 8.85 1.32 -2.30
N LEU A 164 8.79 2.54 -2.81
CA LEU A 164 9.68 3.66 -2.48
C LEU A 164 8.86 4.85 -2.00
N GLN A 165 9.36 5.55 -0.99
CA GLN A 165 8.64 6.63 -0.30
C GLN A 165 9.23 8.00 -0.65
N ALA A 166 8.53 8.77 -1.50
CA ALA A 166 9.04 10.02 -2.05
C ALA A 166 9.37 11.13 -1.02
N TYR A 167 8.84 11.05 0.20
CA TYR A 167 9.16 12.00 1.27
C TYR A 167 10.56 11.81 1.88
N LEU A 168 11.22 10.65 1.74
CA LEU A 168 12.57 10.48 2.30
C LEU A 168 13.59 11.10 1.34
N ARG A 169 14.59 11.79 1.90
CA ARG A 169 15.62 12.45 1.08
C ARG A 169 16.47 11.46 0.30
N ARG A 170 16.72 10.27 0.87
CA ARG A 170 17.48 9.17 0.25
C ARG A 170 16.85 8.55 -0.99
N THR A 171 15.52 8.66 -1.14
CA THR A 171 14.78 7.85 -2.11
C THR A 171 15.13 8.13 -3.56
N ARG A 172 15.61 9.34 -3.89
CA ARG A 172 16.10 9.64 -5.24
C ARG A 172 17.28 8.74 -5.61
N ASP A 173 18.21 8.54 -4.68
CA ASP A 173 19.42 7.75 -4.89
C ASP A 173 19.08 6.26 -4.88
N ASP A 174 18.20 5.82 -3.98
CA ASP A 174 17.67 4.45 -4.00
C ASP A 174 16.96 4.13 -5.32
N ALA A 175 16.09 5.02 -5.81
CA ALA A 175 15.39 4.85 -7.09
C ALA A 175 16.36 4.80 -8.27
N HIS A 176 17.43 5.60 -8.25
CA HIS A 176 18.48 5.52 -9.26
C HIS A 176 19.22 4.19 -9.20
N ARG A 177 19.58 3.73 -7.99
CA ARG A 177 20.35 2.51 -7.77
C ARG A 177 19.58 1.26 -8.22
N ILE A 178 18.29 1.17 -7.89
CA ILE A 178 17.52 -0.06 -8.11
C ILE A 178 16.71 -0.07 -9.40
N GLY A 179 16.33 1.11 -9.93
CA GLY A 179 15.47 1.24 -11.09
C GLY A 179 16.19 0.96 -12.43
N GLY A 180 15.52 0.22 -13.30
CA GLY A 180 15.96 -0.07 -14.66
C GLY A 180 14.86 -0.77 -15.48
N PRO A 181 15.17 -1.25 -16.70
CA PRO A 181 14.25 -1.99 -17.55
C PRO A 181 13.57 -3.17 -16.82
N GLY A 182 12.24 -3.23 -16.87
CA GLY A 182 11.44 -4.34 -16.31
C GLY A 182 11.31 -4.34 -14.77
N VAL A 183 12.11 -3.56 -14.05
CA VAL A 183 12.07 -3.45 -12.60
C VAL A 183 10.73 -2.83 -12.15
N ILE A 184 10.01 -3.52 -11.26
CA ILE A 184 8.70 -3.08 -10.74
C ILE A 184 8.88 -2.27 -9.46
N ILE A 185 8.51 -0.98 -9.51
CA ILE A 185 8.62 -0.07 -8.35
C ILE A 185 7.28 0.63 -8.13
N ARG A 186 6.77 0.53 -6.90
CA ARG A 186 5.70 1.40 -6.41
C ARG A 186 6.29 2.69 -5.87
N VAL A 187 5.74 3.83 -6.26
CA VAL A 187 6.10 5.13 -5.68
C VAL A 187 4.92 5.64 -4.87
N ALA A 188 5.12 5.80 -3.57
CA ALA A 188 4.18 6.38 -2.64
C ALA A 188 4.74 7.68 -2.05
N LYS A 189 3.90 8.50 -1.41
CA LYS A 189 4.39 9.71 -0.71
C LYS A 189 5.22 9.37 0.54
N GLY A 190 4.81 8.35 1.29
CA GLY A 190 5.32 8.03 2.62
C GLY A 190 4.22 8.19 3.68
N ALA A 191 4.13 7.22 4.59
CA ALA A 191 3.04 7.12 5.56
C ALA A 191 3.47 7.42 7.01
N TYR A 192 4.75 7.18 7.34
CA TYR A 192 5.27 7.24 8.70
C TYR A 192 5.67 8.67 9.12
N LEU A 193 5.81 8.89 10.43
CA LEU A 193 6.30 10.14 10.98
C LEU A 193 7.82 10.06 11.16
N GLU A 194 8.56 10.88 10.42
CA GLU A 194 10.03 10.88 10.41
C GLU A 194 10.60 12.24 10.83
N PRO A 195 11.83 12.26 11.40
CA PRO A 195 12.42 13.48 11.97
C PRO A 195 12.78 14.53 10.90
N PRO A 196 12.83 15.82 11.29
CA PRO A 196 13.28 16.92 10.41
C PRO A 196 14.77 16.74 10.06
N GLY A 197 15.04 16.20 8.88
CA GLY A 197 16.40 15.85 8.44
C GLY A 197 16.39 14.61 7.56
N VAL A 198 15.54 13.65 7.89
CA VAL A 198 15.36 12.41 7.12
C VAL A 198 14.30 12.58 6.02
N ALA A 199 13.21 13.28 6.33
CA ALA A 199 12.08 13.45 5.41
C ALA A 199 11.78 14.93 5.07
N PHE A 200 11.28 15.16 3.86
CA PHE A 200 10.67 16.42 3.45
C PHE A 200 9.40 16.69 4.27
N ARG A 201 9.21 17.94 4.71
CA ARG A 201 8.11 18.32 5.61
C ARG A 201 6.97 19.03 4.90
N THR A 202 7.26 19.71 3.78
CA THR A 202 6.23 20.45 3.05
C THR A 202 5.59 19.59 1.96
N ARG A 203 4.28 19.78 1.74
CA ARG A 203 3.56 19.14 0.64
C ARG A 203 4.20 19.43 -0.73
N ARG A 204 4.78 20.62 -0.91
CA ARG A 204 5.44 21.04 -2.14
C ARG A 204 6.70 20.22 -2.40
N GLU A 205 7.56 20.06 -1.40
CA GLU A 205 8.78 19.24 -1.53
C GLU A 205 8.45 17.77 -1.80
N VAL A 206 7.49 17.20 -1.05
CA VAL A 206 7.07 15.80 -1.26
C VAL A 206 6.49 15.60 -2.67
N ARG A 207 5.66 16.52 -3.16
CA ARG A 207 5.13 16.47 -4.54
C ARG A 207 6.25 16.56 -5.57
N ARG A 208 7.22 17.47 -5.38
CA ARG A 208 8.37 17.63 -6.27
C ARG A 208 9.21 16.36 -6.33
N SER A 209 9.52 15.79 -5.17
CA SER A 209 10.28 14.54 -5.05
C SER A 209 9.53 13.38 -5.72
N PHE A 210 8.24 13.22 -5.43
CA PHE A 210 7.39 12.19 -6.03
C PHE A 210 7.41 12.26 -7.56
N ALA A 211 7.12 13.44 -8.12
CA ALA A 211 7.10 13.63 -9.56
C ALA A 211 8.47 13.35 -10.20
N ALA A 212 9.57 13.78 -9.57
CA ALA A 212 10.93 13.55 -10.06
C ALA A 212 11.30 12.07 -10.04
N ILE A 213 11.00 11.35 -8.96
CA ILE A 213 11.25 9.91 -8.84
C ILE A 213 10.44 9.13 -9.87
N THR A 214 9.13 9.39 -9.96
CA THR A 214 8.24 8.73 -10.93
C THR A 214 8.71 8.95 -12.37
N ALA A 215 9.01 10.19 -12.76
CA ALA A 215 9.50 10.50 -14.11
C ALA A 215 10.84 9.83 -14.42
N SER A 216 11.77 9.83 -13.47
CA SER A 216 13.09 9.18 -13.61
C SER A 216 12.95 7.68 -13.84
N LEU A 217 12.16 6.99 -13.01
CA LEU A 217 11.95 5.55 -13.12
C LEU A 217 11.28 5.16 -14.44
N LEU A 218 10.25 5.91 -14.86
CA LEU A 218 9.58 5.71 -16.14
C LEU A 218 10.55 5.88 -17.31
N ALA A 219 11.36 6.95 -17.31
CA ALA A 219 12.36 7.21 -18.34
C ALA A 219 13.44 6.13 -18.44
N ARG A 220 13.78 5.49 -17.31
CA ARG A 220 14.82 4.47 -17.20
C ARG A 220 14.36 3.05 -17.54
N GLY A 221 13.11 2.85 -17.94
CA GLY A 221 12.65 1.51 -18.30
C GLY A 221 11.91 0.73 -17.21
N SER A 222 11.69 1.31 -16.02
CA SER A 222 10.98 0.62 -14.95
C SER A 222 9.48 0.50 -15.22
N VAL A 223 8.84 -0.49 -14.60
CA VAL A 223 7.38 -0.60 -14.47
C VAL A 223 6.99 0.15 -13.20
N VAL A 224 6.24 1.25 -13.33
CA VAL A 224 6.02 2.18 -12.20
C VAL A 224 4.59 2.18 -11.74
N HIS A 225 4.37 1.79 -10.49
CA HIS A 225 3.06 1.86 -9.84
C HIS A 225 2.93 3.20 -9.13
N VAL A 226 2.16 4.13 -9.70
CA VAL A 226 1.97 5.50 -9.22
C VAL A 226 0.91 5.51 -8.12
N ALA A 227 1.34 5.29 -6.87
CA ALA A 227 0.44 5.16 -5.72
C ALA A 227 0.11 6.52 -5.09
N THR A 228 -0.96 7.16 -5.57
CA THR A 228 -1.40 8.45 -5.05
C THR A 228 -2.87 8.76 -5.36
N HIS A 229 -3.51 9.55 -4.49
CA HIS A 229 -4.85 10.12 -4.73
C HIS A 229 -4.81 11.61 -5.09
N ASP A 230 -3.62 12.13 -5.39
CA ASP A 230 -3.37 13.56 -5.64
C ASP A 230 -3.56 13.87 -7.14
N PRO A 231 -4.62 14.59 -7.54
CA PRO A 231 -4.92 14.82 -8.95
C PRO A 231 -3.78 15.52 -9.70
N ALA A 232 -3.06 16.42 -9.04
CA ALA A 232 -1.95 17.14 -9.66
C ALA A 232 -0.76 16.23 -9.99
N LEU A 233 -0.49 15.22 -9.15
CA LEU A 233 0.56 14.24 -9.41
C LEU A 233 0.15 13.26 -10.52
N ILE A 234 -1.12 12.84 -10.51
CA ILE A 234 -1.68 11.98 -11.55
C ILE A 234 -1.62 12.68 -12.92
N GLN A 235 -2.16 13.89 -13.03
CA GLN A 235 -2.11 14.67 -14.27
C GLN A 235 -0.66 14.92 -14.74
N GLY A 236 0.26 15.18 -13.80
CA GLY A 236 1.69 15.29 -14.09
C GLY A 236 2.27 14.02 -14.71
N ALA A 237 1.98 12.86 -14.11
CA ALA A 237 2.41 11.56 -14.62
C ALA A 237 1.79 11.24 -15.98
N GLN A 238 0.48 11.43 -16.16
CA GLN A 238 -0.21 11.21 -17.43
C GLN A 238 0.40 12.05 -18.57
N ARG A 239 0.67 13.33 -18.32
CA ARG A 239 1.34 14.20 -19.30
C ARG A 239 2.74 13.69 -19.64
N PHE A 240 3.52 13.26 -18.66
CA PHE A 240 4.85 12.69 -18.90
C PHE A 240 4.77 11.40 -19.73
N ILE A 241 3.84 10.51 -19.39
CA ILE A 241 3.58 9.23 -20.08
C ILE A 241 3.19 9.47 -21.53
N ARG A 242 2.22 10.35 -21.80
CA ARG A 242 1.78 10.69 -23.16
C ARG A 242 2.88 11.31 -23.99
N ASN A 243 3.62 12.27 -23.44
CA ASN A 243 4.70 12.95 -24.15
C ASN A 243 5.86 12.02 -24.53
N ARG A 244 5.99 10.88 -23.85
CA ARG A 244 7.04 9.89 -24.07
C ARG A 244 6.51 8.60 -24.70
N SER A 245 5.22 8.55 -25.06
CA SER A 245 4.55 7.36 -25.59
C SER A 245 4.81 6.10 -24.77
N ILE A 246 4.81 6.22 -23.44
CA ILE A 246 5.09 5.09 -22.55
C ILE A 246 3.89 4.14 -22.57
N SER A 247 4.13 2.86 -22.86
CA SER A 247 3.11 1.81 -22.88
C SER A 247 2.37 1.68 -21.54
N ASN A 248 1.06 1.43 -21.60
CA ASN A 248 0.21 1.09 -20.44
C ASN A 248 0.63 -0.20 -19.70
N ARG A 249 1.55 -0.99 -20.25
CA ARG A 249 2.17 -2.14 -19.55
C ARG A 249 3.28 -1.72 -18.59
N ARG A 250 3.74 -0.47 -18.68
CA ARG A 250 4.89 0.07 -17.94
C ARG A 250 4.48 0.96 -16.76
N TYR A 251 3.18 1.10 -16.51
CA TYR A 251 2.69 1.83 -15.35
C TYR A 251 1.28 1.39 -14.95
N GLU A 252 0.89 1.75 -13.73
CA GLU A 252 -0.50 1.77 -13.29
C GLU A 252 -0.70 2.82 -12.20
N PHE A 253 -1.90 3.39 -12.10
CA PHE A 253 -2.29 4.27 -11.01
C PHE A 253 -2.85 3.44 -9.87
N GLN A 254 -2.33 3.66 -8.66
CA GLN A 254 -2.75 2.91 -7.49
C GLN A 254 -3.41 3.79 -6.44
N MET A 255 -4.53 3.30 -5.90
CA MET A 255 -5.29 3.99 -4.86
C MET A 255 -5.75 3.03 -3.78
N LEU A 256 -5.90 3.53 -2.56
CA LEU A 256 -6.51 2.79 -1.47
C LEU A 256 -8.02 2.57 -1.69
N TYR A 257 -8.49 1.41 -1.24
CA TYR A 257 -9.90 1.06 -1.19
C TYR A 257 -10.72 2.09 -0.42
N GLY A 258 -11.91 2.42 -0.93
CA GLY A 258 -12.78 3.43 -0.30
C GLY A 258 -12.41 4.90 -0.54
N ILE A 259 -11.23 5.19 -1.08
CA ILE A 259 -10.72 6.56 -1.22
C ILE A 259 -10.73 7.01 -2.68
N ARG A 260 -11.42 8.13 -2.94
CA ARG A 260 -11.52 8.75 -4.28
C ARG A 260 -12.01 7.78 -5.36
N ARG A 261 -13.09 7.04 -5.07
CA ARG A 261 -13.76 6.13 -6.04
C ARG A 261 -14.15 6.86 -7.33
N ASP A 262 -14.50 8.15 -7.22
CA ASP A 262 -14.74 9.07 -8.34
C ASP A 262 -13.53 9.13 -9.29
N LEU A 263 -12.33 9.27 -8.73
CA LEU A 263 -11.09 9.37 -9.49
C LEU A 263 -10.65 8.03 -10.06
N GLN A 264 -10.86 6.95 -9.32
CA GLN A 264 -10.60 5.58 -9.81
C GLN A 264 -11.41 5.31 -11.08
N GLN A 265 -12.72 5.58 -11.05
CA GLN A 265 -13.61 5.40 -12.21
C GLN A 265 -13.31 6.37 -13.34
N ALA A 266 -12.95 7.63 -13.04
CA ALA A 266 -12.53 8.59 -14.06
C ALA A 266 -11.31 8.09 -14.85
N LEU A 267 -10.28 7.60 -14.15
CA LEU A 267 -9.08 7.05 -14.79
C LEU A 267 -9.38 5.81 -15.65
N VAL A 268 -10.23 4.90 -15.19
CA VAL A 268 -10.66 3.75 -16.01
C VAL A 268 -11.37 4.21 -17.28
N ARG A 269 -12.25 5.20 -17.21
CA ARG A 269 -12.92 5.78 -18.39
C ARG A 269 -11.96 6.46 -19.35
N GLU A 270 -10.85 7.00 -18.85
CA GLU A 270 -9.74 7.54 -19.65
C GLU A 270 -8.87 6.44 -20.29
N GLY A 271 -9.15 5.15 -20.01
CA GLY A 271 -8.37 4.02 -20.50
C GLY A 271 -7.09 3.74 -19.71
N GLU A 272 -6.92 4.38 -18.56
CA GLU A 272 -5.73 4.23 -17.73
C GLU A 272 -5.77 2.92 -16.92
N PRO A 273 -4.64 2.21 -16.76
CA PRO A 273 -4.56 1.06 -15.87
C PRO A 273 -4.65 1.50 -14.40
N VAL A 274 -5.68 1.02 -13.69
CA VAL A 274 -5.93 1.35 -12.28
C VAL A 274 -5.91 0.07 -11.43
N ARG A 275 -5.23 0.13 -10.28
CA ARG A 275 -5.27 -0.91 -9.25
C ARG A 275 -5.66 -0.34 -7.88
N VAL A 276 -6.54 -1.02 -7.18
CA VAL A 276 -6.96 -0.64 -5.83
C VAL A 276 -6.34 -1.56 -4.79
N TYR A 277 -5.73 -0.96 -3.76
CA TYR A 277 -5.17 -1.64 -2.60
C TYR A 277 -6.28 -1.90 -1.58
N ILE A 278 -6.55 -3.17 -1.28
CA ILE A 278 -7.68 -3.68 -0.52
C ILE A 278 -7.17 -4.28 0.79
N PRO A 279 -7.26 -3.55 1.90
CA PRO A 279 -6.97 -4.09 3.22
C PRO A 279 -8.07 -5.04 3.67
N TYR A 280 -7.70 -6.18 4.24
CA TYR A 280 -8.61 -7.14 4.88
C TYR A 280 -7.92 -7.79 6.09
N GLY A 281 -8.70 -8.39 6.97
CA GLY A 281 -8.18 -9.03 8.19
C GLY A 281 -8.55 -8.28 9.47
N THR A 282 -8.36 -8.96 10.59
CA THR A 282 -8.83 -8.53 11.91
C THR A 282 -8.01 -7.37 12.52
N HIS A 283 -6.76 -7.16 12.09
CA HIS A 283 -5.87 -6.11 12.61
C HIS A 283 -6.11 -4.73 11.94
N TRP A 284 -7.36 -4.38 11.66
CA TRP A 284 -7.68 -3.16 10.93
C TRP A 284 -7.53 -1.86 11.74
N TYR A 285 -7.52 -1.93 13.08
CA TYR A 285 -7.54 -0.73 13.92
C TYR A 285 -6.32 0.20 13.71
N PRO A 286 -5.06 -0.27 13.79
CA PRO A 286 -3.89 0.57 13.53
C PRO A 286 -3.83 1.12 12.09
N TYR A 287 -4.38 0.37 11.12
CA TYR A 287 -4.50 0.83 9.75
C TYR A 287 -5.51 1.99 9.64
N LEU A 288 -6.69 1.83 10.21
CA LEU A 288 -7.75 2.83 10.18
C LEU A 288 -7.34 4.13 10.89
N THR A 289 -6.72 4.05 12.07
CA THR A 289 -6.26 5.24 12.81
C THR A 289 -5.29 6.07 11.98
N ARG A 290 -4.34 5.43 11.27
CA ARG A 290 -3.45 6.09 10.32
C ARG A 290 -4.22 6.74 9.16
N ARG A 291 -5.23 6.07 8.59
CA ARG A 291 -6.08 6.64 7.52
C ARG A 291 -6.88 7.85 8.01
N LEU A 292 -7.36 7.85 9.25
CA LEU A 292 -8.10 8.97 9.84
C LEU A 292 -7.19 10.16 10.14
N ALA A 293 -6.01 9.93 10.70
CA ALA A 293 -5.02 10.98 10.99
C ALA A 293 -4.52 11.73 9.72
N GLU A 294 -4.63 11.12 8.54
CA GLU A 294 -4.26 11.75 7.27
C GLU A 294 -5.27 12.79 6.75
N ARG A 295 -6.51 12.81 7.28
CA ARG A 295 -7.55 13.78 6.90
C ARG A 295 -8.27 14.35 8.14
N PRO A 296 -7.97 15.59 8.56
CA PRO A 296 -8.64 16.24 9.70
C PRO A 296 -10.17 16.28 9.58
N ALA A 297 -10.71 16.37 8.36
CA ALA A 297 -12.15 16.35 8.11
C ALA A 297 -12.82 15.02 8.49
N ASN A 298 -12.11 13.89 8.35
CA ASN A 298 -12.63 12.59 8.79
C ASN A 298 -12.65 12.52 10.32
N VAL A 299 -11.61 13.05 10.99
CA VAL A 299 -11.56 13.15 12.46
C VAL A 299 -12.66 14.07 12.99
N TRP A 300 -12.88 15.23 12.35
CA TRP A 300 -13.96 16.15 12.70
C TRP A 300 -15.35 15.51 12.55
N PHE A 301 -15.57 14.72 11.50
CA PHE A 301 -16.81 13.95 11.33
C PHE A 301 -17.04 12.94 12.47
N PHE A 302 -16.00 12.30 13.00
CA PHE A 302 -16.12 11.45 14.18
C PHE A 302 -16.37 12.26 15.46
N LEU A 303 -15.68 13.39 15.64
CA LEU A 303 -15.82 14.27 16.81
C LEU A 303 -17.20 14.93 16.91
N SER A 304 -17.75 15.42 15.79
CA SER A 304 -19.07 16.06 15.77
C SER A 304 -20.19 15.07 16.14
N ASN A 305 -20.01 13.79 15.83
CA ASN A 305 -20.99 12.75 16.16
C ASN A 305 -20.88 12.22 17.60
N LEU A 306 -19.70 12.32 18.23
CA LEU A 306 -19.52 12.02 19.66
C LEU A 306 -20.15 13.11 20.55
N LEU A 307 -20.01 14.38 20.16
CA LEU A 307 -20.58 15.52 20.90
C LEU A 307 -22.11 15.58 20.78
N ALA A 308 -22.69 15.07 19.69
CA ALA A 308 -24.14 15.02 19.48
C ALA A 308 -24.89 14.01 20.39
N ARG A 309 -24.19 13.26 21.25
CA ARG A 309 -24.78 12.35 22.25
C ARG A 309 -24.28 12.60 23.69
N GLY A 310 -23.50 13.66 23.89
CA GLY A 310 -23.08 14.13 25.22
C GLY A 310 -23.91 15.27 25.77
N GLY A 311 -25.06 15.57 25.16
CA GLY A 311 -26.05 16.56 25.60
C GLY A 311 -27.44 15.96 25.59
#